data_AF-A0A7X8GZI5-F1
#
_entry.id   AF-A0A7X8GZI5-F1
#
_cell.length_a   1.000
_cell.length_b   1.000
_cell.length_c   1.000
_cell.angle_alpha   90.00
_cell.angle_beta   90.00
_cell.angle_gamma   90.00
#
_symmetry.space_group_name_H-M   'P 1'
#
loop_
_entity.id
_entity.type
_entity.pdbx_description
1 polymer ?
#
loop_
_entity_poly.entity_id
_entity_poly.type
_entity_poly.pdbx_seq_one_letter_code
_entity_poly.pdbx_strand_id
1 'polypeptide(L)'
;MKQSIISILKYETFISPGAFFHLKTDWFQTDQEIKTIIIDQDNLYSKLLSIYPKDFVMYLEQDKNGSLYRTNMPLTLCEEEGYYTVEWPNG
;
A
#
# COMPACT_ATOMS: atom_id res chain seq x y z
N MET A 1 -25.07 5.99 2.86
CA MET A 1 -24.21 5.85 1.67
C MET A 1 -23.05 4.95 2.02
N LYS A 2 -22.84 3.82 1.33
CA LYS A 2 -21.60 3.04 1.45
C LYS A 2 -20.53 3.77 0.62
N GLN A 3 -19.62 4.49 1.26
CA GLN A 3 -18.44 5.00 0.57
C GLN A 3 -17.60 3.79 0.12
N SER A 4 -17.17 3.79 -1.14
CA SER A 4 -16.27 2.76 -1.66
C SER A 4 -14.91 2.89 -0.97
N ILE A 5 -14.31 1.78 -0.54
CA ILE A 5 -12.98 1.78 0.10
C ILE A 5 -11.89 2.35 -0.82
N ILE A 6 -12.10 2.30 -2.14
CA ILE A 6 -11.19 2.93 -3.11
C ILE A 6 -11.26 4.46 -3.03
N SER A 7 -12.41 5.03 -2.64
CA SER A 7 -12.59 6.49 -2.59
C SER A 7 -11.82 7.18 -1.45
N ILE A 8 -11.32 6.43 -0.47
CA ILE A 8 -10.51 6.98 0.63
C ILE A 8 -9.01 6.98 0.32
N LEU A 9 -8.58 6.36 -0.79
CA LEU A 9 -7.18 6.25 -1.18
C LEU A 9 -6.76 7.52 -1.95
N LYS A 10 -5.99 8.38 -1.29
CA LYS A 10 -5.69 9.75 -1.77
C LYS A 10 -4.20 9.99 -2.06
N TYR A 11 -3.33 9.17 -1.49
CA TYR A 11 -1.89 9.33 -1.62
C TYR A 11 -1.37 8.30 -2.62
N GLU A 12 -0.47 8.72 -3.50
CA GLU A 12 0.10 7.88 -4.54
C GLU A 12 1.61 7.77 -4.36
N THR A 13 2.13 6.54 -4.42
CA THR A 13 3.56 6.25 -4.43
C THR A 13 3.86 5.36 -5.62
N PHE A 14 4.68 5.87 -6.54
CA PHE A 14 5.11 5.13 -7.72
C PHE A 14 6.50 4.53 -7.51
N ILE A 15 6.65 3.27 -7.90
CA ILE A 15 7.89 2.52 -7.80
C ILE A 15 8.26 2.02 -9.20
N SER A 16 9.41 2.50 -9.69
CA SER A 16 9.93 2.13 -11.01
C SER A 16 10.21 0.62 -11.11
N PRO A 17 10.19 0.04 -12.33
CA PRO A 17 10.57 -1.35 -12.54
C PRO A 17 11.98 -1.62 -12.01
N GLY A 18 12.13 -2.69 -11.23
CA GLY A 18 13.40 -3.08 -10.61
C GLY A 18 13.72 -2.38 -9.28
N ALA A 19 12.95 -1.37 -8.88
CA ALA A 19 13.02 -0.81 -7.53
C ALA A 19 12.15 -1.62 -6.55
N PHE A 20 12.46 -1.54 -5.26
CA PHE A 20 11.76 -2.26 -4.20
C PHE A 20 10.90 -1.32 -3.36
N PHE A 21 9.74 -1.82 -2.95
CA PHE A 21 8.89 -1.19 -1.95
C PHE A 21 8.97 -2.00 -0.65
N HIS A 22 9.42 -1.35 0.43
CA HIS A 22 9.42 -1.93 1.76
C HIS A 22 8.67 -1.00 2.71
N LEU A 23 7.54 -1.47 3.26
CA LEU A 23 6.78 -0.74 4.27
C LEU A 23 7.20 -1.19 5.66
N LYS A 24 7.48 -0.24 6.56
CA LYS A 24 7.72 -0.54 7.98
C LYS A 24 6.39 -0.85 8.68
N THR A 25 6.35 -2.00 9.34
CA THR A 25 5.13 -2.60 9.89
C THR A 25 5.24 -2.93 11.38
N ASP A 26 5.89 -2.06 12.17
CA ASP A 26 6.08 -2.21 13.63
C ASP A 26 4.79 -2.00 14.46
N TRP A 27 3.65 -1.82 13.79
CA TRP A 27 2.35 -1.50 14.37
C TRP A 27 1.33 -2.65 14.29
N PHE A 28 1.78 -3.84 13.87
CA PHE A 28 1.09 -5.13 14.01
C PHE A 28 2.11 -6.26 14.17
N GLN A 29 1.69 -7.44 14.61
CA GLN A 29 2.60 -8.53 15.00
C GLN A 29 2.81 -9.58 13.92
N THR A 30 1.78 -9.86 13.12
CA THR A 30 1.83 -10.92 12.12
C THR A 30 1.09 -10.57 10.83
N ASP A 31 1.54 -11.10 9.70
CA ASP A 31 0.90 -10.88 8.39
C ASP A 31 -0.53 -11.42 8.31
N GLN A 32 -0.94 -12.32 9.22
CA GLN A 32 -2.32 -12.83 9.30
C GLN A 32 -3.33 -11.74 9.68
N GLU A 33 -2.85 -10.62 10.25
CA GLU A 33 -3.67 -9.45 10.57
C GLU A 33 -3.99 -8.61 9.32
N ILE A 34 -3.31 -8.88 8.21
CA ILE A 34 -3.54 -8.19 6.94
C ILE A 34 -4.56 -8.96 6.12
N LYS A 35 -5.66 -8.30 5.77
CA LYS A 35 -6.63 -8.86 4.82
C LYS A 35 -6.30 -8.36 3.41
N THR A 36 -5.86 -9.28 2.56
CA THR A 36 -5.61 -8.99 1.14
C THR A 36 -6.76 -9.51 0.27
N ILE A 37 -7.25 -8.65 -0.61
CA ILE A 37 -8.26 -8.95 -1.62
C ILE A 37 -7.59 -8.83 -2.98
N ILE A 38 -7.58 -9.92 -3.74
CA ILE A 38 -7.17 -9.91 -5.16
C ILE A 38 -8.37 -9.41 -5.96
N ILE A 39 -8.24 -8.23 -6.57
CA ILE A 39 -9.29 -7.64 -7.40
C ILE A 39 -9.17 -8.18 -8.82
N ASP A 40 -7.95 -8.22 -9.33
CA ASP A 40 -7.65 -8.70 -10.67
C ASP A 40 -6.18 -9.10 -10.77
N GLN A 41 -5.89 -10.19 -11.46
CA GLN A 41 -4.52 -10.69 -11.59
C GLN A 41 -4.40 -11.56 -12.83
N ASP A 42 -3.42 -11.23 -13.67
CA ASP A 42 -2.99 -12.08 -14.77
C ASP A 42 -1.44 -12.15 -14.83
N ASN A 43 -0.90 -12.60 -15.96
CA ASN A 43 0.54 -12.74 -16.16
C ASN A 43 1.29 -11.42 -16.37
N LEU A 44 0.59 -10.30 -16.60
CA LEU A 44 1.13 -9.00 -17.01
C LEU A 44 0.79 -7.87 -16.02
N TYR A 45 -0.31 -8.00 -15.28
CA TYR A 45 -0.73 -7.01 -14.30
C TYR A 45 -1.31 -7.65 -13.03
N SER A 46 -1.32 -6.87 -11.96
CA SER A 46 -1.94 -7.25 -10.68
C SER A 46 -2.60 -6.05 -10.02
N LYS A 47 -3.80 -6.25 -9.48
CA LYS A 47 -4.58 -5.29 -8.72
C LYS A 47 -4.97 -5.89 -7.38
N LEU A 48 -4.37 -5.39 -6.31
CA LEU A 48 -4.54 -5.91 -4.95
C LEU A 48 -5.04 -4.81 -4.02
N LEU A 49 -5.89 -5.17 -3.07
CA LEU A 49 -6.30 -4.30 -1.97
C LEU A 49 -5.95 -4.96 -0.65
N SER A 50 -5.01 -4.36 0.07
CA SER A 50 -4.58 -4.78 1.40
C SER A 50 -5.19 -3.87 2.45
N ILE A 51 -5.88 -4.48 3.42
CA ILE A 51 -6.45 -3.82 4.58
C ILE A 51 -5.65 -4.27 5.78
N TYR A 52 -4.92 -3.33 6.37
CA TYR A 52 -4.07 -3.55 7.53
C TYR A 52 -4.80 -3.13 8.82
N PRO A 53 -4.23 -3.48 9.99
CA PRO A 53 -4.64 -2.90 11.27
C PRO A 53 -4.61 -1.35 11.28
N LYS A 54 -5.23 -0.76 12.30
CA LYS A 54 -5.32 0.72 12.46
C LYS A 54 -5.94 1.45 11.25
N ASP A 55 -6.82 0.76 10.54
CA ASP A 55 -7.54 1.27 9.37
C ASP A 55 -6.64 1.75 8.23
N PHE A 56 -5.38 1.28 8.16
CA PHE A 56 -4.51 1.58 7.03
C PHE A 56 -4.89 0.69 5.83
N VAL A 57 -5.12 1.32 4.68
CA VAL A 57 -5.54 0.64 3.45
C VAL A 57 -4.58 1.00 2.34
N MET A 58 -4.14 -0.02 1.63
CA MET A 58 -3.21 0.11 0.50
C MET A 58 -3.76 -0.66 -0.70
N TYR A 59 -3.86 0.00 -1.82
CA TYR A 59 -4.20 -0.59 -3.10
C TYR A 59 -2.98 -0.56 -4.02
N LEU A 60 -2.68 -1.69 -4.65
CA LEU A 60 -1.56 -1.85 -5.56
C LEU A 60 -2.09 -2.08 -6.97
N GLU A 61 -1.64 -1.28 -7.93
CA GLU A 61 -1.64 -1.64 -9.35
C GLU A 61 -0.19 -1.88 -9.78
N GLN A 62 0.10 -3.05 -10.33
CA GLN A 62 1.42 -3.39 -10.82
C GLN A 62 1.32 -3.87 -12.27
N ASP A 63 2.20 -3.36 -13.13
CA ASP A 63 2.36 -3.83 -14.50
C ASP A 63 3.84 -3.73 -14.93
N LYS A 64 4.11 -3.91 -16.23
CA LYS A 64 5.47 -3.79 -16.80
C LYS A 64 6.13 -2.42 -16.60
N ASN A 65 5.35 -1.37 -16.33
CA ASN A 65 5.83 -0.01 -16.17
C ASN A 65 6.17 0.31 -14.72
N GLY A 66 5.81 -0.54 -13.76
CA GLY A 66 6.14 -0.36 -12.34
C GLY A 66 4.98 -0.71 -11.43
N SER A 67 5.06 -0.24 -10.19
CA SER A 67 4.02 -0.41 -9.17
C SER A 67 3.51 0.94 -8.72
N LEU A 68 2.19 1.10 -8.70
CA LEU A 68 1.48 2.24 -8.15
C LEU A 68 0.76 1.81 -6.88
N TYR A 69 1.20 2.35 -5.75
CA TYR A 69 0.56 2.17 -4.45
C TYR A 69 -0.34 3.38 -4.18
N ARG A 70 -1.61 3.13 -3.89
CA ARG A 70 -2.56 4.14 -3.41
C ARG A 70 -2.96 3.86 -1.99
N THR A 71 -2.81 4.83 -1.09
CA THR A 71 -3.05 4.66 0.34
C THR A 71 -4.02 5.70 0.88
N ASN A 72 -4.68 5.39 2.00
CA ASN A 72 -5.52 6.34 2.72
C ASN A 72 -4.76 7.23 3.71
N MET A 73 -3.47 6.95 3.93
CA MET A 73 -2.55 7.74 4.75
C MET A 73 -1.24 7.99 3.97
N PRO A 74 -0.54 9.13 4.20
CA PRO A 74 0.71 9.42 3.51
C PRO A 74 1.79 8.40 3.84
N LEU A 75 2.70 8.21 2.90
CA LEU A 75 3.92 7.42 3.09
C LEU A 75 5.14 8.33 2.98
N THR A 76 6.09 8.17 3.88
CA THR A 76 7.36 8.90 3.86
C THR A 76 8.52 7.92 3.72
N LEU A 77 9.39 8.17 2.75
CA LEU A 77 10.59 7.38 2.51
C LEU A 77 11.67 7.80 3.50
N CYS A 78 12.15 6.85 4.29
CA CYS A 78 13.41 6.98 5.01
C CYS A 78 14.55 6.60 4.07
N GLU A 79 15.23 7.58 3.47
CA GLU A 79 16.27 7.33 2.45
C GLU A 79 17.46 6.52 3.01
N GLU A 80 17.83 6.74 4.28
CA GLU A 80 18.96 6.07 4.92
C GLU A 80 18.71 4.57 5.12
N GLU A 81 17.47 4.20 5.46
CA GLU A 81 17.09 2.81 5.80
C GLU A 81 16.34 2.09 4.66
N GLY A 82 15.93 2.82 3.62
CA GLY A 82 15.34 2.24 2.40
C GLY A 82 13.91 1.73 2.57
N TYR A 83 13.14 2.26 3.53
CA TYR A 83 11.73 1.89 3.74
C TYR A 83 10.80 3.08 3.83
N TYR A 84 9.51 2.80 3.61
CA TYR A 84 8.41 3.71 3.80
C TYR A 84 7.81 3.57 5.19
N THR A 85 7.46 4.69 5.82
CA THR A 85 6.65 4.73 7.04
C THR A 85 5.29 5.34 6.75
N VAL A 86 4.28 4.91 7.51
CA VAL A 86 2.94 5.53 7.46
C VAL A 86 2.96 6.79 8.31
N GLU A 87 2.50 7.92 7.77
CA GLU A 87 2.30 9.14 8.53
C GLU A 87 0.93 9.10 9.23
N TRP A 88 0.94 8.82 10.53
CA TRP A 88 -0.28 8.76 11.32
C TRP A 88 -0.77 10.17 11.66
N PRO A 89 -2.07 10.47 11.51
CA PRO A 89 -2.61 11.82 11.78
C PRO A 89 -2.54 12.26 13.26
N ASN A 90 -2.25 11.35 14.20
CA ASN A 90 -2.18 11.62 15.64
C ASN A 90 -0.90 11.05 16.27
N GLY A 91 0.26 11.28 15.65
CA GLY A 91 1.57 10.93 16.24
C GLY A 91 1.82 11.61 17.59
#